data_AF-A0A8T3W838-F1
#
_entry.id   AF-A0A8T3W838-F1
#
_cell.length_a   1.000
_cell.length_b   1.000
_cell.length_c   1.000
_cell.angle_alpha   90.00
_cell.angle_beta   90.00
_cell.angle_gamma   90.00
#
_symmetry.space_group_name_H-M   'P 1'
#
loop_
_entity.id
_entity.type
_entity.pdbx_description
1 polymer ?
#
loop_
_entity_poly.entity_id
_entity_poly.type
_entity_poly.pdbx_seq_one_letter_code
_entity_poly.pdbx_strand_id
1 'polypeptide(L)'
;MADVSASEKPSALSEIFKPFLWILKGLGILLFLAVVGIVIFLVARSFILQKETGQLASTVTHAKVAGEEALNPIQRLARRLPPKYAYLLDPASFNPYAIESEVEVSADNKELGVKIVKFGLQGDRTFLPAGQDIILNGEIAAGGFKENEYDLEVYCSLEGYKNGELVPGRLLGADVIGNKGTVYAGTSRSFIAECKFPPVQVTKQITAQEAKFVVVYNFITRSYMRPWFLNKVALADLNRRGLNPFNVYQVEDPLLSSNRIAKSKQTPGPMNLAINVPFQQPFTSGAEYQLLIQLSRSIQQGNLQTLERLTLKLPNVEDLVIATKGEKGFNLASGACDFEFVGQTEEGYNEYELSASKLIETNRNCEKKTLKELAISESECISIFKEPLFTCNFIPTKVPDEGLQSDTFVAEGKYTVKVEKKNVFDIRGQLVA
;
A
#
# COMPACT_ATOMS: atom_id res chain seq x y z
N MET A 1 82.62 30.48 15.05
CA MET A 1 82.86 29.56 16.18
C MET A 1 82.86 30.36 17.47
N ALA A 2 81.80 30.22 18.26
CA ALA A 2 81.79 30.26 19.72
C ALA A 2 80.35 29.94 20.15
N ASP A 3 80.12 28.67 20.48
CA ASP A 3 78.97 28.18 21.23
C ASP A 3 78.79 28.96 22.53
N VAL A 4 77.56 29.41 22.78
CA VAL A 4 77.08 29.67 24.14
C VAL A 4 75.78 28.89 24.30
N SER A 5 75.93 27.60 24.57
CA SER A 5 74.86 26.75 25.10
C SER A 5 74.59 27.17 26.55
N ALA A 6 73.67 28.12 26.74
CA ALA A 6 73.12 28.41 28.05
C ALA A 6 72.19 27.26 28.46
N SER A 7 72.78 26.26 29.13
CA SER A 7 72.08 25.23 29.88
C SER A 7 71.33 25.90 31.03
N GLU A 8 70.04 26.19 30.83
CA GLU A 8 69.12 26.53 31.92
C GLU A 8 68.97 25.30 32.81
N LYS A 9 69.75 25.28 33.90
CA LYS A 9 69.56 24.32 34.98
C LYS A 9 68.11 24.44 35.48
N PRO A 10 67.33 23.34 35.53
CA PRO A 10 65.99 23.36 36.09
C PRO A 10 66.09 23.84 37.54
N SER A 11 65.46 24.98 37.83
CA SER A 11 65.45 25.56 39.17
C SER A 11 64.96 24.52 40.19
N ALA A 12 65.67 24.40 41.32
CA ALA A 12 65.38 23.45 42.40
C ALA A 12 63.95 23.60 42.99
N LEU A 13 63.29 24.73 42.73
CA LEU A 13 61.88 24.94 43.05
C LEU A 13 60.94 24.00 42.26
N SER A 14 61.29 23.64 41.02
CA SER A 14 60.47 22.73 40.20
C SER A 14 60.46 21.28 40.70
N GLU A 15 61.49 20.84 41.42
CA GLU A 15 61.58 19.49 41.99
C GLU A 15 60.71 19.33 43.25
N ILE A 16 60.57 20.39 44.05
CA ILE A 16 59.79 20.39 45.31
C ILE A 16 58.28 20.43 45.05
N PHE A 17 57.83 21.06 43.95
CA PHE A 17 56.41 21.16 43.61
C PHE A 17 55.85 19.94 42.84
N LYS A 18 56.71 19.05 42.31
CA LYS A 18 56.29 17.80 41.63
C LYS A 18 55.36 16.91 42.47
N PRO A 19 55.65 16.57 43.74
CA PRO A 19 54.75 15.76 44.56
C PRO A 19 53.42 16.47 44.85
N PHE A 20 53.44 17.79 45.04
CA PHE A 20 52.23 18.58 45.28
C PHE A 20 51.31 18.62 44.05
N LEU A 21 51.88 18.80 42.85
CA LEU A 21 51.15 18.72 41.58
C LEU A 21 50.57 17.33 41.32
N TRP A 22 51.26 16.26 41.73
CA TRP A 22 50.75 14.89 41.65
C TRP A 22 49.55 14.65 42.58
N ILE A 23 49.62 15.16 43.81
CA ILE A 23 48.50 15.10 44.76
C ILE A 23 47.31 15.89 44.22
N LEU A 24 47.52 17.10 43.70
CA LEU A 24 46.47 17.94 43.13
C LEU A 24 45.81 17.31 41.89
N LYS A 25 46.61 16.66 41.02
CA LYS A 25 46.09 15.88 39.88
C LYS A 25 45.31 14.66 40.34
N GLY A 26 45.79 13.93 41.35
CA GLY A 26 45.09 12.79 41.93
C GLY A 26 43.74 13.17 42.53
N LEU A 27 43.70 14.28 43.27
CA LEU A 27 42.48 14.83 43.86
C LEU A 27 41.50 15.33 42.79
N GLY A 28 42.01 15.95 41.72
CA GLY A 28 41.22 16.37 40.56
C GLY A 28 40.58 15.19 39.81
N ILE A 29 41.31 14.09 39.62
CA ILE A 29 40.77 12.86 39.00
C ILE A 29 39.68 12.23 39.88
N LEU A 30 39.91 12.20 41.21
CA LEU A 30 38.95 11.64 42.16
C LEU A 30 37.65 12.45 42.20
N LEU A 31 37.76 13.79 42.15
CA LEU A 31 36.62 14.69 42.09
C LEU A 31 35.89 14.59 40.74
N PHE A 32 36.61 14.44 39.63
CA PHE A 32 36.02 14.16 38.33
C PHE A 32 35.23 12.84 38.31
N LEU A 33 35.79 11.76 38.85
CA LEU A 33 35.10 10.47 38.97
C LEU A 33 33.86 10.56 39.88
N ALA A 34 33.92 11.33 40.97
CA ALA A 34 32.76 11.58 41.83
C ALA A 34 31.65 12.33 41.08
N VAL A 35 31.99 13.37 40.31
CA VAL A 35 31.02 14.11 39.48
C VAL A 35 30.41 13.21 38.41
N VAL A 36 31.21 12.43 37.69
CA VAL A 36 30.72 11.47 36.69
C VAL A 36 29.81 10.43 37.34
N GLY A 37 30.18 9.89 38.51
CA GLY A 37 29.35 8.96 39.28
C GLY A 37 28.00 9.55 39.67
N ILE A 38 27.97 10.81 40.14
CA ILE A 38 26.72 11.52 40.47
C ILE A 38 25.86 11.71 39.22
N VAL A 39 26.45 12.11 38.09
CA VAL A 39 25.70 12.27 36.83
C VAL A 39 25.10 10.94 36.36
N ILE A 40 25.87 9.85 36.37
CA ILE A 40 25.37 8.51 36.01
C ILE A 40 24.24 8.09 36.95
N PHE A 41 24.39 8.32 38.27
CA PHE A 41 23.34 8.01 39.24
C PHE A 41 22.05 8.81 39.00
N LEU A 42 22.16 10.11 38.71
CA LEU A 42 21.01 10.95 38.40
C LEU A 42 20.30 10.50 37.11
N VAL A 43 21.06 10.13 36.08
CA VAL A 43 20.50 9.59 34.82
C VAL A 43 19.82 8.25 35.07
N ALA A 44 20.46 7.32 35.79
CA ALA A 44 19.88 6.02 36.13
C ALA A 44 18.61 6.17 36.96
N ARG A 45 18.60 7.05 37.96
CA ARG A 45 17.42 7.36 38.78
C ARG A 45 16.30 7.97 37.94
N SER A 46 16.60 8.89 37.04
CA SER A 46 15.62 9.46 36.10
C SER A 46 15.02 8.38 35.21
N PHE A 47 15.83 7.45 34.69
CA PHE A 47 15.36 6.32 33.87
C PHE A 47 14.42 5.39 34.66
N ILE A 48 14.76 5.07 35.91
CA ILE A 48 13.92 4.25 36.78
C ILE A 48 12.59 4.95 37.05
N LEU A 49 12.61 6.23 37.42
CA LEU A 49 11.40 7.03 37.65
C LEU A 49 10.53 7.12 36.39
N GLN A 50 11.12 7.32 35.21
CA GLN A 50 10.37 7.35 33.94
C GLN A 50 9.77 5.99 33.57
N LYS A 51 10.40 4.89 33.97
CA LYS A 51 9.89 3.53 33.78
C LYS A 51 8.69 3.24 34.70
N GLU A 52 8.77 3.68 35.96
CA GLU A 52 7.71 3.54 36.96
C GLU A 52 6.48 4.41 36.62
N THR A 53 6.71 5.66 36.21
CA THR A 53 5.64 6.60 35.81
C THR A 53 4.98 6.25 34.47
N GLY A 54 5.65 5.45 33.62
CA GLY A 54 5.15 5.02 32.31
C GLY A 54 5.48 5.98 31.15
N GLN A 55 6.15 7.10 31.43
CA GLN A 55 6.53 8.10 30.42
C GLN A 55 7.40 7.54 29.30
N LEU A 56 8.36 6.66 29.64
CA LEU A 56 9.24 6.06 28.63
C LEU A 56 8.45 5.18 27.65
N ALA A 57 7.49 4.40 28.15
CA ALA A 57 6.64 3.55 27.32
C ALA A 57 5.73 4.39 26.42
N SER A 58 5.15 5.46 26.94
CA SER A 58 4.35 6.41 26.16
C SER A 58 5.16 7.03 25.02
N THR A 59 6.35 7.57 25.30
CA THR A 59 7.22 8.17 24.28
C THR A 59 7.57 7.19 23.17
N VAL A 60 7.85 5.93 23.50
CA VAL A 60 8.15 4.88 22.50
C VAL A 60 6.93 4.58 21.63
N THR A 61 5.73 4.49 22.22
CA THR A 61 4.49 4.23 21.46
C THR A 61 4.14 5.40 20.53
N HIS A 62 4.25 6.64 21.01
CA HIS A 62 4.07 7.84 20.19
C HIS A 62 5.10 7.90 19.06
N ALA A 63 6.38 7.63 19.35
CA ALA A 63 7.44 7.62 18.33
C ALA A 63 7.21 6.53 17.27
N LYS A 64 6.72 5.35 17.67
CA LYS A 64 6.37 4.27 16.74
C LYS A 64 5.26 4.70 15.77
N VAL A 65 4.15 5.24 16.27
CA VAL A 65 3.02 5.66 15.42
C VAL A 65 3.36 6.91 14.60
N ALA A 66 4.07 7.88 15.17
CA ALA A 66 4.56 9.04 14.44
C ALA A 66 5.57 8.65 13.34
N GLY A 67 6.41 7.63 13.58
CA GLY A 67 7.31 7.07 12.57
C GLY A 67 6.57 6.44 11.40
N GLU A 68 5.48 5.71 11.65
CA GLU A 68 4.59 5.19 10.60
C GLU A 68 3.96 6.32 9.77
N GLU A 69 3.54 7.42 10.41
CA GLU A 69 2.95 8.56 9.70
C GLU A 69 3.99 9.43 8.97
N ALA A 70 5.21 9.58 9.51
CA ALA A 70 6.33 10.34 8.95
C ALA A 70 6.99 9.67 7.73
N LEU A 71 6.67 8.40 7.44
CA LEU A 71 7.03 7.76 6.17
C LEU A 71 6.18 8.29 5.01
N ASN A 72 4.95 8.78 5.25
CA ASN A 72 4.05 9.27 4.20
C ASN A 72 4.63 10.38 3.29
N PRO A 73 5.36 11.41 3.79
CA PRO A 73 5.96 12.44 2.94
C PRO A 73 7.12 11.92 2.10
N ILE A 74 7.95 11.02 2.64
CA ILE A 74 9.05 10.38 1.89
C ILE A 74 8.47 9.50 0.79
N GLN A 75 7.40 8.76 1.08
CA GLN A 75 6.63 8.03 0.08
C GLN A 75 6.02 8.95 -0.98
N ARG A 76 5.48 10.12 -0.60
CA ARG A 76 5.00 11.12 -1.57
C ARG A 76 6.11 11.68 -2.45
N LEU A 77 7.33 11.81 -1.94
CA LEU A 77 8.49 12.23 -2.72
C LEU A 77 8.96 11.13 -3.67
N ALA A 78 9.04 9.87 -3.18
CA ALA A 78 9.32 8.69 -3.99
C ALA A 78 8.35 8.56 -5.18
N ARG A 79 7.06 8.88 -5.00
CA ARG A 79 6.02 8.89 -6.04
C ARG A 79 6.23 9.89 -7.18
N ARG A 80 6.96 10.98 -6.93
CA ARG A 80 7.29 11.96 -7.99
C ARG A 80 8.51 11.55 -8.79
N LEU A 81 9.24 10.55 -8.31
CA LEU A 81 10.42 10.04 -8.97
C LEU A 81 10.03 8.87 -9.89
N PRO A 82 10.70 8.74 -11.05
CA PRO A 82 10.62 7.54 -11.86
C PRO A 82 10.84 6.27 -11.02
N PRO A 83 10.23 5.11 -11.38
CA PRO A 83 10.33 3.86 -10.60
C PRO A 83 11.77 3.45 -10.25
N LYS A 84 12.70 3.71 -11.18
CA LYS A 84 14.15 3.48 -11.01
C LYS A 84 14.84 4.35 -9.94
N TYR A 85 14.17 5.33 -9.34
CA TYR A 85 14.69 6.16 -8.25
C TYR A 85 13.79 6.10 -7.02
N ALA A 86 12.50 5.79 -7.22
CA ALA A 86 11.54 5.58 -6.13
C ALA A 86 12.02 4.47 -5.17
N TYR A 87 12.65 3.41 -5.69
CA TYR A 87 13.18 2.30 -4.88
C TYR A 87 14.24 2.71 -3.85
N LEU A 88 14.96 3.83 -4.08
CA LEU A 88 15.97 4.33 -3.14
C LEU A 88 15.34 4.99 -1.91
N LEU A 89 14.11 5.48 -2.04
CA LEU A 89 13.40 6.21 -0.99
C LEU A 89 12.31 5.37 -0.31
N ASP A 90 11.73 4.41 -1.03
CA ASP A 90 10.81 3.41 -0.48
C ASP A 90 11.00 2.06 -1.21
N PRO A 91 11.97 1.23 -0.78
CA PRO A 91 12.24 -0.07 -1.38
C PRO A 91 11.03 -1.01 -1.32
N ALA A 92 10.16 -0.86 -0.33
CA ALA A 92 8.97 -1.69 -0.16
C ALA A 92 7.84 -1.33 -1.13
N SER A 93 7.86 -0.12 -1.70
CA SER A 93 6.91 0.30 -2.74
C SER A 93 7.30 -0.09 -4.16
N PHE A 94 8.55 -0.52 -4.37
CA PHE A 94 9.03 -0.90 -5.69
C PHE A 94 8.72 -2.36 -5.97
N ASN A 95 7.70 -2.58 -6.80
CA ASN A 95 7.44 -3.87 -7.41
C ASN A 95 8.03 -3.86 -8.83
N PRO A 96 9.21 -4.48 -9.08
CA PRO A 96 9.82 -4.53 -10.41
C PRO A 96 8.97 -5.28 -11.44
N TYR A 97 7.98 -6.03 -10.97
CA TYR A 97 7.04 -6.79 -11.78
C TYR A 97 5.70 -6.08 -11.95
N ALA A 98 5.57 -4.83 -11.48
CA ALA A 98 4.38 -4.03 -11.68
C ALA A 98 4.13 -3.79 -13.18
N ILE A 99 2.95 -4.17 -13.64
CA ILE A 99 2.50 -3.89 -14.99
C ILE A 99 2.18 -2.40 -15.08
N GLU A 100 2.76 -1.74 -16.08
CA GLU A 100 2.45 -0.33 -16.38
C GLU A 100 1.01 -0.19 -16.90
N SER A 101 0.23 0.68 -16.26
CA SER A 101 -1.12 1.04 -16.70
C SER A 101 -1.34 2.54 -16.53
N GLU A 102 -1.93 3.18 -17.54
CA GLU A 102 -2.28 4.60 -17.45
C GLU A 102 -3.63 4.79 -16.73
N VAL A 103 -3.65 5.65 -15.71
CA VAL A 103 -4.89 5.99 -15.01
C VAL A 103 -5.66 7.03 -15.81
N GLU A 104 -6.96 6.83 -16.01
CA GLU A 104 -7.83 7.80 -16.65
C GLU A 104 -8.02 9.07 -15.79
N VAL A 105 -7.19 10.09 -16.04
CA VAL A 105 -7.28 11.36 -15.33
C VAL A 105 -8.40 12.22 -15.94
N SER A 106 -9.39 12.59 -15.13
CA SER A 106 -10.42 13.58 -15.47
C SER A 106 -10.59 14.58 -14.33
N ALA A 107 -11.20 15.74 -14.60
CA ALA A 107 -11.49 16.76 -13.58
C ALA A 107 -12.38 16.22 -12.45
N ASP A 108 -13.22 15.23 -12.75
CA ASP A 108 -14.18 14.63 -11.83
C ASP A 108 -13.59 13.47 -11.00
N ASN A 109 -12.36 13.03 -11.34
CA ASN A 109 -11.72 11.84 -10.75
C ASN A 109 -10.63 12.17 -9.71
N LYS A 110 -10.51 13.43 -9.29
CA LYS A 110 -9.37 13.91 -8.47
C LYS A 110 -9.32 13.33 -7.04
N GLU A 111 -10.45 12.88 -6.49
CA GLU A 111 -10.55 12.42 -5.10
C GLU A 111 -11.43 11.16 -4.94
N LEU A 112 -11.16 10.11 -5.73
CA LEU A 112 -11.91 8.84 -5.64
C LEU A 112 -11.50 7.98 -4.43
N GLY A 113 -12.41 7.13 -3.96
CA GLY A 113 -12.18 6.24 -2.82
C GLY A 113 -12.30 6.95 -1.48
N VAL A 114 -11.83 6.30 -0.40
CA VAL A 114 -12.00 6.77 0.97
C VAL A 114 -10.66 7.17 1.61
N LYS A 115 -10.66 8.30 2.33
CA LYS A 115 -9.53 8.80 3.10
C LYS A 115 -9.95 9.22 4.50
N ILE A 116 -9.19 8.79 5.51
CA ILE A 116 -9.34 9.26 6.89
C ILE A 116 -8.55 10.57 7.04
N VAL A 117 -9.24 11.70 7.08
CA VAL A 117 -8.66 13.04 7.15
C VAL A 117 -8.10 13.28 8.56
N LYS A 118 -8.94 13.06 9.58
CA LYS A 118 -8.59 13.25 11.00
C LYS A 118 -9.04 12.06 11.82
N PHE A 119 -8.31 11.78 12.89
CA PHE A 119 -8.66 10.76 13.87
C PHE A 119 -8.01 11.08 15.21
N GLY A 120 -8.77 11.13 16.30
CA GLY A 120 -8.26 11.38 17.63
C GLY A 120 -9.34 11.43 18.70
N LEU A 121 -8.95 11.81 19.93
CA LEU A 121 -9.89 12.02 21.02
C LEU A 121 -10.84 13.19 20.71
N GLN A 122 -12.08 13.08 21.18
CA GLN A 122 -13.04 14.18 21.08
C GLN A 122 -12.51 15.44 21.80
N GLY A 123 -12.57 16.58 21.10
CA GLY A 123 -12.17 17.89 21.63
C GLY A 123 -10.68 18.19 21.58
N ASP A 124 -9.93 17.60 20.64
CA ASP A 124 -8.49 17.84 20.39
C ASP A 124 -7.59 17.64 21.62
N ARG A 125 -8.05 16.81 22.56
CA ARG A 125 -7.28 16.47 23.76
C ARG A 125 -6.22 15.44 23.42
N THR A 126 -5.01 15.62 23.95
CA THR A 126 -3.95 14.60 23.92
C THR A 126 -3.96 13.71 25.16
N PHE A 127 -4.72 14.10 26.20
CA PHE A 127 -4.79 13.41 27.48
C PHE A 127 -6.23 13.17 27.92
N LEU A 128 -6.49 11.99 28.48
CA LEU A 128 -7.77 11.63 29.10
C LEU A 128 -7.57 11.29 30.59
N PRO A 129 -8.38 11.84 31.51
CA PRO A 129 -8.39 11.39 32.90
C PRO A 129 -8.82 9.93 33.03
N ALA A 130 -8.21 9.17 33.93
CA ALA A 130 -8.64 7.82 34.26
C ALA A 130 -10.10 7.77 34.71
N GLY A 131 -10.81 6.69 34.36
CA GLY A 131 -12.20 6.46 34.76
C GLY A 131 -13.25 7.16 33.88
N GLN A 132 -12.85 7.89 32.84
CA GLN A 132 -13.78 8.45 31.85
C GLN A 132 -13.94 7.54 30.62
N ASP A 133 -15.11 7.61 29.99
CA ASP A 133 -15.34 6.98 28.70
C ASP A 133 -14.40 7.58 27.66
N ILE A 134 -13.83 6.72 26.81
CA ILE A 134 -12.95 7.14 25.72
C ILE A 134 -13.82 7.33 24.48
N ILE A 135 -13.91 8.57 24.01
CA ILE A 135 -14.66 8.93 22.81
C ILE A 135 -13.66 9.37 21.74
N LEU A 136 -13.61 8.60 20.65
CA LEU A 136 -12.75 8.86 19.50
C LEU A 136 -13.58 9.37 18.33
N ASN A 137 -13.13 10.44 17.70
CA ASN A 137 -13.76 11.02 16.51
C ASN A 137 -12.85 10.87 15.30
N GLY A 138 -13.44 10.45 14.18
CA GLY A 138 -12.80 10.38 12.87
C GLY A 138 -13.56 11.24 11.85
N GLU A 139 -12.81 11.92 10.98
CA GLU A 139 -13.33 12.62 9.80
C GLU A 139 -12.90 11.84 8.56
N ILE A 140 -13.88 11.46 7.74
CA ILE A 140 -13.70 10.64 6.54
C ILE A 140 -14.10 11.48 5.33
N ALA A 141 -13.24 11.57 4.33
CA ALA A 141 -13.58 12.09 3.01
C ALA A 141 -13.70 10.91 2.04
N ALA A 142 -14.80 10.84 1.29
CA ALA A 142 -15.08 9.78 0.35
C ALA A 142 -15.56 10.35 -0.99
N GLY A 143 -14.98 9.90 -2.11
CA GLY A 143 -15.43 10.25 -3.45
C GLY A 143 -16.03 9.04 -4.17
N GLY A 144 -17.22 9.25 -4.72
CA GLY A 144 -17.97 8.30 -5.55
C GLY A 144 -17.48 8.29 -6.99
N PHE A 145 -17.41 7.10 -7.60
CA PHE A 145 -17.16 6.97 -9.04
C PHE A 145 -18.46 7.27 -9.81
N LYS A 146 -18.38 7.85 -11.01
CA LYS A 146 -19.58 8.30 -11.76
C LYS A 146 -20.61 7.21 -12.02
N GLU A 147 -20.17 5.97 -12.10
CA GLU A 147 -21.01 4.85 -12.53
C GLU A 147 -21.58 4.05 -11.35
N ASN A 148 -20.96 4.11 -10.17
CA ASN A 148 -21.26 3.19 -9.07
C ASN A 148 -21.37 3.93 -7.74
N GLU A 149 -22.43 3.63 -6.99
CA GLU A 149 -22.50 3.89 -5.56
C GLU A 149 -21.81 2.78 -4.77
N TYR A 150 -21.35 3.10 -3.56
CA TYR A 150 -20.82 2.11 -2.64
C TYR A 150 -21.13 2.46 -1.19
N ASP A 151 -21.26 1.42 -0.38
CA ASP A 151 -21.38 1.55 1.06
C ASP A 151 -20.00 1.47 1.71
N LEU A 152 -19.78 2.32 2.71
CA LEU A 152 -18.65 2.22 3.63
C LEU A 152 -19.14 1.84 5.02
N GLU A 153 -18.29 1.11 5.73
CA GLU A 153 -18.49 0.68 7.11
C GLU A 153 -17.34 1.17 7.98
N VAL A 154 -17.64 1.70 9.17
CA VAL A 154 -16.64 2.27 10.07
C VAL A 154 -16.51 1.45 11.34
N TYR A 155 -15.27 1.22 11.73
CA TYR A 155 -14.88 0.47 12.92
C TYR A 155 -13.75 1.17 13.66
N CYS A 156 -13.67 0.92 14.97
CA CYS A 156 -12.53 1.32 15.79
C CYS A 156 -12.03 0.17 16.64
N SER A 157 -10.74 0.17 16.95
CA SER A 157 -10.19 -0.67 18.02
C SER A 157 -9.31 0.13 18.95
N LEU A 158 -9.21 -0.35 20.19
CA LEU A 158 -8.39 0.22 21.25
C LEU A 158 -7.53 -0.88 21.85
N GLU A 159 -6.24 -0.62 22.02
CA GLU A 159 -5.32 -1.54 22.68
C GLU A 159 -5.83 -1.92 24.09
N GLY A 160 -5.70 -3.19 24.46
CA GLY A 160 -6.17 -3.70 25.76
C GLY A 160 -7.69 -3.85 25.92
N TYR A 161 -8.52 -3.24 25.05
CA TYR A 161 -9.97 -3.42 25.07
C TYR A 161 -10.38 -4.64 24.22
N LYS A 162 -11.00 -5.65 24.84
CA LYS A 162 -11.43 -6.91 24.18
C LYS A 162 -10.35 -7.50 23.26
N ASN A 163 -9.08 -7.46 23.67
CA ASN A 163 -7.94 -7.90 22.87
C ASN A 163 -7.80 -7.22 21.49
N GLY A 164 -8.22 -5.95 21.37
CA GLY A 164 -8.11 -5.16 20.14
C GLY A 164 -9.18 -5.47 19.09
N GLU A 165 -10.31 -6.03 19.50
CA GLU A 165 -11.46 -6.29 18.63
C GLU A 165 -11.99 -5.00 17.97
N LEU A 166 -12.46 -5.12 16.73
CA LEU A 166 -13.11 -4.02 16.00
C LEU A 166 -14.52 -3.81 16.52
N VAL A 167 -14.80 -2.63 17.07
CA VAL A 167 -16.12 -2.18 17.52
C VAL A 167 -16.72 -1.29 16.42
N PRO A 168 -18.00 -1.47 16.05
CA PRO A 168 -18.66 -0.61 15.07
C PRO A 168 -18.70 0.85 15.57
N GLY A 169 -18.23 1.78 14.73
CA GLY A 169 -18.31 3.21 14.99
C GLY A 169 -19.69 3.76 14.64
N ARG A 170 -20.18 4.75 15.37
CA ARG A 170 -21.42 5.46 15.01
C ARG A 170 -21.09 6.54 13.98
N LEU A 171 -21.55 6.36 12.74
CA LEU A 171 -21.46 7.40 11.72
C LEU A 171 -22.52 8.48 11.97
N LEU A 172 -22.18 9.71 11.60
CA LEU A 172 -23.03 10.90 11.70
C LEU A 172 -23.13 11.53 10.31
N GLY A 173 -24.35 11.83 9.86
CA GLY A 173 -24.61 12.44 8.56
C GLY A 173 -25.97 12.05 8.00
N ALA A 174 -26.27 12.54 6.79
CA ALA A 174 -27.41 12.08 5.99
C ALA A 174 -27.07 10.71 5.37
N ASP A 175 -28.10 9.86 5.17
CA ASP A 175 -27.99 8.53 4.54
C ASP A 175 -27.01 7.59 5.26
N VAL A 176 -27.07 7.63 6.60
CA VAL A 176 -26.26 6.80 7.50
C VAL A 176 -27.17 5.89 8.30
N ILE A 177 -26.82 4.61 8.39
CA ILE A 177 -27.49 3.62 9.24
C ILE A 177 -26.43 2.96 10.13
N GLY A 178 -26.40 3.36 11.41
CA GLY A 178 -25.48 2.81 12.40
C GLY A 178 -24.01 3.10 12.05
N ASN A 179 -23.27 2.06 11.67
CA ASN A 179 -21.88 2.14 11.24
C ASN A 179 -21.70 2.10 9.73
N LYS A 180 -22.78 2.27 8.95
CA LYS A 180 -22.75 2.27 7.49
C LYS A 180 -23.14 3.62 6.92
N GLY A 181 -22.49 4.03 5.83
CA GLY A 181 -22.87 5.22 5.06
C GLY A 181 -22.73 4.97 3.57
N THR A 182 -23.60 5.58 2.77
CA THR A 182 -23.60 5.41 1.31
C THR A 182 -22.95 6.60 0.61
N VAL A 183 -22.07 6.30 -0.34
CA VAL A 183 -21.43 7.27 -1.23
C VAL A 183 -22.06 7.12 -2.61
N TYR A 184 -22.82 8.12 -3.03
CA TYR A 184 -23.51 8.11 -4.32
C TYR A 184 -22.56 8.37 -5.47
N ALA A 185 -22.93 7.82 -6.62
CA ALA A 185 -22.17 7.92 -7.85
C ALA A 185 -21.85 9.38 -8.22
N GLY A 186 -20.59 9.67 -8.52
CA GLY A 186 -20.11 10.99 -8.93
C GLY A 186 -20.17 12.09 -7.86
N THR A 187 -20.39 11.75 -6.58
CA THR A 187 -20.44 12.74 -5.49
C THR A 187 -19.28 12.58 -4.51
N SER A 188 -18.82 13.69 -3.94
CA SER A 188 -17.91 13.67 -2.79
C SER A 188 -18.68 13.93 -1.50
N ARG A 189 -18.43 13.11 -0.48
CA ARG A 189 -19.06 13.20 0.83
C ARG A 189 -18.01 13.21 1.94
N SER A 190 -18.36 13.90 3.03
CA SER A 190 -17.62 13.82 4.28
C SER A 190 -18.51 13.19 5.34
N PHE A 191 -17.92 12.29 6.12
CA PHE A 191 -18.59 11.65 7.25
C PHE A 191 -17.80 11.91 8.52
N ILE A 192 -18.52 12.06 9.62
CA ILE A 192 -17.94 12.06 10.96
C ILE A 192 -18.34 10.74 11.61
N ALA A 193 -17.40 10.02 12.19
CA ALA A 193 -17.73 8.84 12.98
C ALA A 193 -17.20 8.97 14.41
N GLU A 194 -17.97 8.44 15.34
CA GLU A 194 -17.69 8.43 16.77
C GLU A 194 -17.59 6.99 17.26
N CYS A 195 -16.53 6.68 17.98
CA CYS A 195 -16.35 5.39 18.64
C CYS A 195 -16.25 5.60 20.14
N LYS A 196 -17.09 4.89 20.88
CA LYS A 196 -17.15 4.98 22.34
C LYS A 196 -16.63 3.68 22.97
N PHE A 197 -15.64 3.81 23.83
CA PHE A 197 -15.10 2.72 24.63
C PHE A 197 -15.35 3.00 26.12
N PRO A 198 -15.62 1.96 26.93
CA PRO A 198 -15.72 2.13 28.37
C PRO A 198 -14.36 2.51 28.97
N PRO A 199 -14.35 2.99 30.23
CA PRO A 199 -13.13 3.45 30.86
C PRO A 199 -12.11 2.32 31.02
N VAL A 200 -10.85 2.61 30.72
CA VAL A 200 -9.74 1.67 30.91
C VAL A 200 -9.14 1.87 32.30
N GLN A 201 -8.95 0.78 33.04
CA GLN A 201 -8.25 0.81 34.32
C GLN A 201 -6.76 0.99 34.07
N VAL A 202 -6.17 2.03 34.67
CA VAL A 202 -4.76 2.36 34.53
C VAL A 202 -4.04 2.15 35.85
N THR A 203 -3.00 1.30 35.83
CA THR A 203 -2.16 0.99 36.98
C THR A 203 -0.96 1.93 37.13
N LYS A 204 -0.67 2.75 36.11
CA LYS A 204 0.44 3.71 36.08
C LYS A 204 -0.07 5.14 36.02
N GLN A 205 0.80 6.09 36.35
CA GLN A 205 0.50 7.52 36.28
C GLN A 205 0.19 7.96 34.83
N ILE A 206 0.92 7.43 33.84
CA ILE A 206 0.66 7.64 32.42
C ILE A 206 0.70 6.29 31.70
N THR A 207 -0.35 6.01 30.94
CA THR A 207 -0.39 4.87 30.02
C THR A 207 -0.82 5.35 28.65
N ALA A 208 0.05 5.16 27.65
CA ALA A 208 -0.32 5.37 26.25
C ALA A 208 -1.22 4.23 25.77
N GLN A 209 -2.23 4.58 24.99
CA GLN A 209 -3.10 3.63 24.32
C GLN A 209 -3.06 3.87 22.81
N GLU A 210 -2.75 2.83 22.04
CA GLU A 210 -2.88 2.84 20.58
C GLU A 210 -4.36 2.61 20.22
N ALA A 211 -4.95 3.54 19.48
CA ALA A 211 -6.27 3.36 18.88
C ALA A 211 -6.17 3.30 17.36
N LYS A 212 -7.09 2.55 16.75
CA LYS A 212 -7.18 2.38 15.30
C LYS A 212 -8.57 2.76 14.83
N PHE A 213 -8.61 3.50 13.74
CA PHE A 213 -9.81 3.85 13.00
C PHE A 213 -9.77 3.17 11.65
N VAL A 214 -10.79 2.40 11.34
CA VAL A 214 -10.84 1.52 10.18
C VAL A 214 -12.09 1.85 9.38
N VAL A 215 -11.92 2.07 8.09
CA VAL A 215 -13.03 2.19 7.14
C VAL A 215 -12.91 1.07 6.12
N VAL A 216 -14.00 0.33 5.92
CA VAL A 216 -14.10 -0.79 4.97
C VAL A 216 -15.15 -0.44 3.92
N TYR A 217 -14.85 -0.62 2.64
CA TYR A 217 -15.83 -0.35 1.58
C TYR A 217 -15.57 -1.23 0.36
N ASN A 218 -16.62 -1.49 -0.41
CA ASN A 218 -16.53 -2.23 -1.66
C ASN A 218 -16.28 -1.27 -2.83
N PHE A 219 -15.46 -1.69 -3.78
CA PHE A 219 -15.11 -0.89 -4.95
C PHE A 219 -14.95 -1.78 -6.18
N ILE A 220 -15.11 -1.16 -7.36
CA ILE A 220 -14.92 -1.80 -8.66
C ILE A 220 -13.89 -0.99 -9.45
N THR A 221 -12.83 -1.64 -9.91
CA THR A 221 -11.89 -1.07 -10.88
C THR A 221 -12.00 -1.83 -12.19
N ARG A 222 -11.98 -1.11 -13.31
CA ARG A 222 -11.88 -1.68 -14.65
C ARG A 222 -10.56 -1.29 -15.29
N SER A 223 -10.05 -2.19 -16.12
CA SER A 223 -8.87 -2.00 -16.95
C SER A 223 -9.19 -2.42 -18.37
N TYR A 224 -8.65 -1.68 -19.33
CA TYR A 224 -8.87 -1.85 -20.75
C TYR A 224 -7.52 -1.91 -21.46
N MET A 225 -7.34 -2.85 -22.37
CA MET A 225 -6.15 -2.89 -23.23
C MET A 225 -6.61 -3.14 -24.66
N ARG A 226 -6.06 -2.41 -25.62
CA ARG A 226 -6.36 -2.59 -27.04
C ARG A 226 -5.25 -3.37 -27.74
N PRO A 227 -5.35 -4.70 -27.85
CA PRO A 227 -4.45 -5.48 -28.68
C PRO A 227 -4.78 -5.35 -30.16
N TRP A 228 -3.74 -5.50 -30.97
CA TRP A 228 -3.78 -5.43 -32.43
C TRP A 228 -3.49 -6.80 -33.03
N PHE A 229 -4.23 -7.16 -34.08
CA PHE A 229 -4.17 -8.46 -34.74
C PHE A 229 -3.98 -8.28 -36.25
N LEU A 230 -3.22 -9.19 -36.86
CA LEU A 230 -2.96 -9.19 -38.30
C LEU A 230 -2.86 -10.64 -38.82
N ASN A 231 -3.26 -10.87 -40.06
CA ASN A 231 -3.03 -12.15 -40.72
C ASN A 231 -1.52 -12.49 -40.73
N LYS A 232 -1.20 -13.76 -40.44
CA LYS A 232 0.18 -14.25 -40.35
C LYS A 232 0.99 -14.02 -41.64
N VAL A 233 0.37 -14.18 -42.81
CA VAL A 233 1.03 -14.01 -44.12
C VAL A 233 1.34 -12.53 -44.35
N ALA A 234 0.39 -11.64 -44.05
CA ALA A 234 0.58 -10.20 -44.18
C ALA A 234 1.67 -9.68 -43.23
N LEU A 235 1.68 -10.13 -41.96
CA LEU A 235 2.73 -9.76 -41.01
C LEU A 235 4.12 -10.24 -41.47
N ALA A 236 4.21 -11.47 -42.00
CA ALA A 236 5.46 -12.02 -42.52
C ALA A 236 5.97 -11.23 -43.75
N ASP A 237 5.10 -10.72 -44.63
CA ASP A 237 5.50 -9.85 -45.74
C ASP A 237 6.08 -8.53 -45.25
N LEU A 238 5.40 -7.85 -44.33
CA LEU A 238 5.86 -6.58 -43.76
C LEU A 238 7.20 -6.74 -43.05
N ASN A 239 7.37 -7.81 -42.27
CA ASN A 239 8.63 -8.11 -41.59
C ASN A 239 9.78 -8.37 -42.58
N ARG A 240 9.55 -9.11 -43.68
CA ARG A 240 10.55 -9.33 -44.73
C ARG A 240 10.98 -8.03 -45.41
N ARG A 241 10.08 -7.06 -45.50
CA ARG A 241 10.33 -5.73 -46.08
C ARG A 241 10.90 -4.73 -45.08
N GLY A 242 11.08 -5.12 -43.81
CA GLY A 242 11.55 -4.24 -42.74
C GLY A 242 10.56 -3.13 -42.38
N LEU A 243 9.28 -3.30 -42.69
CA LEU A 243 8.25 -2.30 -42.46
C LEU A 243 7.59 -2.51 -41.08
N ASN A 244 7.29 -1.40 -40.40
CA ASN A 244 6.48 -1.44 -39.18
C ASN A 244 4.99 -1.51 -39.56
N PRO A 245 4.24 -2.56 -39.16
CA PRO A 245 2.82 -2.66 -39.47
C PRO A 245 2.02 -1.43 -39.04
N PHE A 246 2.31 -0.86 -37.88
CA PHE A 246 1.59 0.31 -37.36
C PHE A 246 1.81 1.57 -38.21
N ASN A 247 2.99 1.73 -38.81
CA ASN A 247 3.26 2.85 -39.71
C ASN A 247 2.54 2.67 -41.06
N VAL A 248 2.48 1.42 -41.55
CA VAL A 248 1.81 1.09 -42.81
C VAL A 248 0.30 1.29 -42.70
N TYR A 249 -0.29 0.88 -41.58
CA TYR A 249 -1.73 1.03 -41.30
C TYR A 249 -2.07 2.35 -40.59
N GLN A 250 -1.13 3.28 -40.46
CA GLN A 250 -1.35 4.62 -39.88
C GLN A 250 -2.01 4.61 -38.49
N VAL A 251 -1.56 3.72 -37.60
CA VAL A 251 -2.11 3.62 -36.24
C VAL A 251 -1.57 4.74 -35.36
N GLU A 252 -2.47 5.57 -34.85
CA GLU A 252 -2.21 6.58 -33.82
C GLU A 252 -2.78 6.12 -32.48
N ASP A 253 -2.01 5.33 -31.74
CA ASP A 253 -2.38 4.84 -30.40
C ASP A 253 -1.33 5.29 -29.36
N PRO A 254 -1.68 6.21 -28.44
CA PRO A 254 -0.74 6.68 -27.42
C PRO A 254 -0.35 5.59 -26.41
N LEU A 255 -1.17 4.54 -26.27
CA LEU A 255 -0.89 3.41 -25.39
C LEU A 255 -0.01 2.36 -26.08
N LEU A 256 0.25 2.48 -27.38
CA LEU A 256 1.17 1.62 -28.10
C LEU A 256 2.58 2.19 -28.01
N SER A 257 3.45 1.49 -27.29
CA SER A 257 4.85 1.91 -27.14
C SER A 257 5.67 1.64 -28.41
N SER A 258 6.84 2.30 -28.51
CA SER A 258 7.73 2.20 -29.68
C SER A 258 8.27 0.78 -29.93
N ASN A 259 8.31 -0.06 -28.91
CA ASN A 259 8.66 -1.48 -29.02
C ASN A 259 7.48 -2.37 -29.43
N ARG A 260 6.34 -1.77 -29.81
CA ARG A 260 5.10 -2.42 -30.25
C ARG A 260 4.36 -3.21 -29.17
N ILE A 261 4.47 -2.80 -27.91
CA ILE A 261 3.69 -3.36 -26.81
C ILE A 261 2.61 -2.36 -26.41
N ALA A 262 1.34 -2.80 -26.44
CA ALA A 262 0.22 -2.00 -25.95
C ALA A 262 0.17 -1.99 -24.42
N LYS A 263 -0.03 -0.81 -23.85
CA LYS A 263 -0.28 -0.61 -22.41
C LYS A 263 -1.78 -0.66 -22.13
N SER A 264 -2.13 -1.03 -20.90
CA SER A 264 -3.51 -0.90 -20.43
C SER A 264 -3.79 0.53 -19.96
N LYS A 265 -5.07 0.89 -20.00
CA LYS A 265 -5.64 2.07 -19.36
C LYS A 265 -6.69 1.62 -18.36
N GLN A 266 -6.71 2.21 -17.17
CA GLN A 266 -7.62 1.81 -16.10
C GLN A 266 -8.48 2.96 -15.59
N THR A 267 -9.63 2.60 -15.04
CA THR A 267 -10.44 3.52 -14.24
C THR A 267 -9.70 3.86 -12.95
N PRO A 268 -9.78 5.09 -12.44
CA PRO A 268 -9.17 5.41 -11.16
C PRO A 268 -9.86 4.67 -10.02
N GLY A 269 -9.06 4.23 -9.06
CA GLY A 269 -9.56 3.52 -7.89
C GLY A 269 -8.47 3.24 -6.85
N PRO A 270 -8.88 2.67 -5.70
CA PRO A 270 -7.99 2.35 -4.58
C PRO A 270 -7.02 1.21 -4.86
N MET A 271 -7.30 0.38 -5.85
CA MET A 271 -6.37 -0.59 -6.41
C MET A 271 -6.13 -0.29 -7.89
N ASN A 272 -4.89 -0.48 -8.32
CA ASN A 272 -4.48 -0.45 -9.71
C ASN A 272 -4.74 -1.84 -10.32
N LEU A 273 -5.60 -1.91 -11.35
CA LEU A 273 -5.84 -3.10 -12.15
C LEU A 273 -5.21 -2.90 -13.52
N ALA A 274 -4.27 -3.76 -13.88
CA ALA A 274 -3.52 -3.66 -15.11
C ALA A 274 -3.63 -4.94 -15.93
N ILE A 275 -3.74 -4.78 -17.25
CA ILE A 275 -3.69 -5.86 -18.23
C ILE A 275 -2.43 -5.67 -19.07
N ASN A 276 -1.74 -6.77 -19.40
CA ASN A 276 -0.58 -6.73 -20.28
C ASN A 276 -0.42 -8.03 -21.07
N VAL A 277 0.03 -7.89 -22.31
CA VAL A 277 0.53 -8.99 -23.12
C VAL A 277 1.96 -8.63 -23.49
N PRO A 278 2.98 -9.25 -22.85
CA PRO A 278 4.37 -8.81 -22.96
C PRO A 278 5.04 -9.26 -24.27
N PHE A 279 4.33 -9.14 -25.39
CA PHE A 279 4.76 -9.54 -26.72
C PHE A 279 4.58 -8.40 -27.71
N GLN A 280 5.47 -8.33 -28.70
CA GLN A 280 5.35 -7.38 -29.79
C GLN A 280 4.13 -7.70 -30.64
N GLN A 281 3.35 -6.66 -30.94
CA GLN A 281 2.15 -6.71 -31.75
C GLN A 281 2.46 -6.33 -33.22
N PRO A 282 1.58 -6.65 -34.19
CA PRO A 282 0.29 -7.35 -34.05
C PRO A 282 0.39 -8.86 -33.74
N PHE A 283 -0.64 -9.41 -33.09
CA PHE A 283 -0.82 -10.84 -32.86
C PHE A 283 -1.41 -11.55 -34.08
N THR A 284 -1.09 -12.82 -34.26
CA THR A 284 -1.49 -13.63 -35.42
C THR A 284 -2.27 -14.86 -35.02
N SER A 285 -3.11 -15.36 -35.91
CA SER A 285 -3.88 -16.58 -35.67
C SER A 285 -3.00 -17.81 -35.43
N GLY A 286 -3.45 -18.68 -34.51
CA GLY A 286 -2.80 -19.96 -34.19
C GLY A 286 -1.51 -19.87 -33.36
N ALA A 287 -1.07 -18.68 -32.97
CA ALA A 287 0.03 -18.48 -32.04
C ALA A 287 -0.48 -18.36 -30.59
N GLU A 288 0.23 -18.95 -29.64
CA GLU A 288 -0.06 -18.84 -28.21
C GLU A 288 0.62 -17.59 -27.63
N TYR A 289 -0.14 -16.81 -26.87
CA TYR A 289 0.33 -15.62 -26.17
C TYR A 289 -0.06 -15.70 -24.70
N GLN A 290 0.74 -15.08 -23.83
CA GLN A 290 0.45 -14.97 -22.40
C GLN A 290 -0.17 -13.61 -22.08
N LEU A 291 -1.33 -13.63 -21.46
CA LEU A 291 -1.99 -12.49 -20.86
C LEU A 291 -1.68 -12.44 -19.36
N LEU A 292 -1.32 -11.26 -18.89
CA LEU A 292 -1.02 -10.97 -17.49
C LEU A 292 -2.04 -9.95 -16.97
N ILE A 293 -2.64 -10.24 -15.82
CA ILE A 293 -3.57 -9.35 -15.13
C ILE A 293 -3.06 -9.15 -13.71
N GLN A 294 -2.82 -7.92 -13.31
CA GLN A 294 -2.28 -7.63 -11.99
C GLN A 294 -3.19 -6.66 -11.24
N LEU A 295 -3.52 -7.01 -9.99
CA LEU A 295 -4.11 -6.10 -9.03
C LEU A 295 -2.99 -5.64 -8.10
N SER A 296 -2.74 -4.34 -7.99
CA SER A 296 -1.69 -3.77 -7.15
C SER A 296 -2.23 -2.61 -6.33
N ARG A 297 -1.61 -2.30 -5.19
CA ARG A 297 -2.10 -1.25 -4.31
C ARG A 297 -1.92 0.13 -4.94
N SER A 298 -2.97 0.94 -4.98
CA SER A 298 -2.80 2.38 -5.20
C SER A 298 -2.26 2.99 -3.92
N ILE A 299 -1.14 3.70 -4.00
CA ILE A 299 -0.30 4.14 -2.87
C ILE A 299 -1.03 5.12 -1.90
N GLN A 300 -2.31 5.46 -2.14
CA GLN A 300 -3.04 6.48 -1.38
C GLN A 300 -4.34 6.04 -0.69
N GLN A 301 -4.91 4.87 -0.98
CA GLN A 301 -6.37 4.70 -0.79
C GLN A 301 -6.83 3.41 -0.09
N GLY A 302 -5.91 2.71 0.59
CA GLY A 302 -6.23 1.55 1.43
C GLY A 302 -5.44 0.31 1.05
N ASN A 303 -5.77 -0.81 1.67
CA ASN A 303 -5.24 -2.14 1.39
C ASN A 303 -6.37 -3.03 0.89
N LEU A 304 -6.07 -3.93 -0.06
CA LEU A 304 -6.98 -5.00 -0.42
C LEU A 304 -7.27 -5.86 0.82
N GLN A 305 -8.54 -5.94 1.20
CA GLN A 305 -9.00 -6.86 2.24
C GLN A 305 -9.37 -8.18 1.58
N THR A 306 -10.30 -8.12 0.64
CA THR A 306 -10.88 -9.28 -0.04
C THR A 306 -11.12 -8.94 -1.51
N LEU A 307 -10.70 -9.81 -2.42
CA LEU A 307 -11.15 -9.83 -3.81
C LEU A 307 -12.44 -10.64 -3.86
N GLU A 308 -13.56 -10.03 -4.21
CA GLU A 308 -14.85 -10.73 -4.34
C GLU A 308 -14.93 -11.43 -5.70
N ARG A 309 -14.54 -10.72 -6.76
CA ARG A 309 -14.60 -11.20 -8.14
C ARG A 309 -13.56 -10.50 -8.99
N LEU A 310 -12.97 -11.23 -9.93
CA LEU A 310 -12.18 -10.65 -11.02
C LEU A 310 -12.61 -11.31 -12.33
N THR A 311 -13.16 -10.53 -13.24
CA THR A 311 -13.55 -11.01 -14.56
C THR A 311 -12.60 -10.50 -15.64
N LEU A 312 -12.45 -11.31 -16.68
CA LEU A 312 -11.73 -11.01 -17.90
C LEU A 312 -12.72 -11.18 -19.05
N LYS A 313 -12.80 -10.20 -19.95
CA LYS A 313 -13.62 -10.24 -21.16
C LYS A 313 -12.72 -10.18 -22.38
N LEU A 314 -12.80 -11.19 -23.23
CA LEU A 314 -12.04 -11.29 -24.48
C LEU A 314 -12.99 -11.25 -25.69
N PRO A 315 -12.62 -10.51 -26.76
CA PRO A 315 -13.42 -10.41 -27.98
C PRO A 315 -13.78 -11.77 -28.57
N ASN A 316 -15.05 -11.92 -28.94
CA ASN A 316 -15.58 -13.02 -29.71
C ASN A 316 -16.57 -12.48 -30.75
N VAL A 317 -16.02 -11.81 -31.74
CA VAL A 317 -16.75 -11.17 -32.85
C VAL A 317 -16.49 -11.92 -34.15
N GLU A 318 -17.28 -11.63 -35.18
CA GLU A 318 -17.29 -12.40 -36.44
C GLU A 318 -15.87 -12.67 -36.96
N ASP A 319 -15.00 -11.68 -37.01
CA ASP A 319 -13.65 -11.80 -37.58
C ASP A 319 -12.49 -11.84 -36.58
N LEU A 320 -12.79 -11.85 -35.28
CA LEU A 320 -11.81 -11.99 -34.21
C LEU A 320 -12.35 -12.87 -33.10
N VAL A 321 -11.82 -14.08 -33.02
CA VAL A 321 -12.18 -15.05 -31.99
C VAL A 321 -10.93 -15.40 -31.20
N ILE A 322 -11.02 -15.30 -29.88
CA ILE A 322 -9.94 -15.61 -28.96
C ILE A 322 -10.38 -16.77 -28.07
N ALA A 323 -9.55 -17.81 -28.02
CA ALA A 323 -9.77 -18.98 -27.17
C ALA A 323 -8.72 -19.04 -26.07
N THR A 324 -9.14 -19.41 -24.86
CA THR A 324 -8.26 -19.69 -23.72
C THR A 324 -8.28 -21.18 -23.37
N LYS A 325 -7.40 -21.62 -22.45
CA LYS A 325 -7.32 -23.03 -22.05
C LYS A 325 -8.66 -23.54 -21.52
N GLY A 326 -9.17 -24.61 -22.13
CA GLY A 326 -10.45 -25.23 -21.79
C GLY A 326 -11.55 -24.95 -22.82
N GLU A 327 -11.33 -24.02 -23.75
CA GLU A 327 -12.26 -23.72 -24.82
C GLU A 327 -12.00 -24.48 -26.11
N LYS A 328 -13.06 -24.62 -26.91
CA LYS A 328 -12.98 -25.20 -28.27
C LYS A 328 -12.10 -24.31 -29.14
N GLY A 329 -10.98 -24.85 -29.61
CA GLY A 329 -9.98 -24.13 -30.42
C GLY A 329 -8.65 -23.91 -29.70
N PHE A 330 -8.62 -24.01 -28.38
CA PHE A 330 -7.36 -24.10 -27.62
C PHE A 330 -6.85 -25.54 -27.66
N ASN A 331 -6.24 -25.93 -28.77
CA ASN A 331 -5.82 -27.31 -29.05
C ASN A 331 -4.41 -27.64 -28.53
N LEU A 332 -3.87 -26.86 -27.59
CA LEU A 332 -2.54 -27.06 -27.03
C LEU A 332 -2.62 -27.83 -25.71
N ALA A 333 -1.78 -28.86 -25.57
CA ALA A 333 -1.66 -29.64 -24.34
C ALA A 333 -1.00 -28.84 -23.20
N SER A 334 -0.22 -27.82 -23.56
CA SER A 334 0.40 -26.84 -22.65
C SER A 334 -0.46 -25.59 -22.57
N GLY A 335 -0.52 -25.00 -21.38
CA GLY A 335 -1.20 -23.74 -21.12
C GLY A 335 -1.60 -23.64 -19.66
N ALA A 336 -1.70 -22.43 -19.13
CA ALA A 336 -2.29 -22.15 -17.84
C ALA A 336 -3.27 -20.97 -18.00
N CYS A 337 -4.42 -21.06 -17.37
CA CYS A 337 -5.30 -19.92 -17.22
C CYS A 337 -5.86 -19.97 -15.80
N ASP A 338 -5.64 -18.89 -15.06
CA ASP A 338 -6.18 -18.70 -13.71
C ASP A 338 -7.70 -18.41 -13.74
N PHE A 339 -8.25 -18.22 -14.93
CA PHE A 339 -9.64 -17.88 -15.19
C PHE A 339 -10.39 -19.05 -15.84
N GLU A 340 -11.67 -19.16 -15.53
CA GLU A 340 -12.60 -20.17 -16.03
C GLU A 340 -13.67 -19.48 -16.89
N PHE A 341 -14.04 -20.08 -18.01
CA PHE A 341 -15.08 -19.55 -18.90
C PHE A 341 -16.45 -19.61 -18.22
N VAL A 342 -17.16 -18.49 -18.21
CA VAL A 342 -18.48 -18.36 -17.56
C VAL A 342 -19.60 -18.22 -18.59
N GLY A 343 -19.34 -17.58 -19.72
CA GLY A 343 -20.34 -17.41 -20.77
C GLY A 343 -19.99 -16.35 -21.80
N GLN A 344 -20.95 -16.03 -22.65
CA GLN A 344 -20.86 -14.94 -23.63
C GLN A 344 -21.74 -13.78 -23.20
N THR A 345 -21.21 -12.58 -23.36
CA THR A 345 -21.94 -11.33 -23.11
C THR A 345 -22.70 -10.89 -24.36
N GLU A 346 -23.75 -10.08 -24.18
CA GLU A 346 -24.54 -9.50 -25.28
C GLU A 346 -23.70 -8.60 -26.21
N GLU A 347 -22.59 -8.07 -25.68
CA GLU A 347 -21.66 -7.18 -26.39
C GLU A 347 -20.65 -7.93 -27.27
N GLY A 348 -20.71 -9.28 -27.34
CA GLY A 348 -19.81 -10.07 -28.17
C GLY A 348 -18.47 -10.41 -27.51
N TYR A 349 -18.40 -10.44 -26.18
CA TYR A 349 -17.24 -10.93 -25.44
C TYR A 349 -17.47 -12.33 -24.86
N ASN A 350 -16.44 -13.18 -24.91
CA ASN A 350 -16.31 -14.31 -24.00
C ASN A 350 -15.90 -13.78 -22.62
N GLU A 351 -16.66 -14.12 -21.59
CA GLU A 351 -16.39 -13.73 -20.20
C GLU A 351 -15.81 -14.90 -19.41
N TYR A 352 -14.74 -14.59 -18.68
CA TYR A 352 -14.03 -15.51 -17.81
C TYR A 352 -13.97 -14.93 -16.40
N GLU A 353 -14.05 -15.79 -15.40
CA GLU A 353 -13.96 -15.40 -13.99
C GLU A 353 -12.78 -16.10 -13.33
N LEU A 354 -12.10 -15.40 -12.42
CA LEU A 354 -10.99 -15.96 -11.68
C LEU A 354 -11.43 -17.24 -10.93
N SER A 355 -10.71 -18.34 -11.13
CA SER A 355 -11.04 -19.62 -10.53
C SER A 355 -11.14 -19.52 -9.01
N ALA A 356 -12.04 -20.31 -8.42
CA ALA A 356 -12.28 -20.32 -6.98
C ALA A 356 -10.99 -20.59 -6.18
N SER A 357 -10.10 -21.44 -6.71
CA SER A 357 -8.80 -21.75 -6.08
C SER A 357 -7.89 -20.52 -5.96
N LYS A 358 -7.80 -19.71 -7.03
CA LYS A 358 -7.00 -18.49 -7.07
C LYS A 358 -7.62 -17.35 -6.27
N LEU A 359 -8.95 -17.30 -6.22
CA LEU A 359 -9.68 -16.37 -5.37
C LEU A 359 -9.41 -16.65 -3.88
N ILE A 360 -9.45 -17.91 -3.45
CA ILE A 360 -9.10 -18.32 -2.07
C ILE A 360 -7.65 -17.99 -1.74
N GLU A 361 -6.72 -18.26 -2.66
CA GLU A 361 -5.30 -17.93 -2.50
C GLU A 361 -5.09 -16.43 -2.29
N THR A 362 -5.70 -15.58 -3.12
CA THR A 362 -5.64 -14.11 -3.02
C THR A 362 -6.25 -13.59 -1.71
N ASN A 363 -7.29 -14.26 -1.22
CA ASN A 363 -8.01 -13.86 -0.02
C ASN A 363 -7.38 -14.35 1.29
N ARG A 364 -6.17 -14.90 1.24
CA ARG A 364 -5.45 -15.34 2.44
C ARG A 364 -5.27 -14.20 3.46
N ASN A 365 -5.42 -14.54 4.75
CA ASN A 365 -5.26 -13.58 5.84
C ASN A 365 -3.78 -13.34 6.13
N CYS A 366 -3.33 -12.09 5.96
CA CYS A 366 -1.97 -11.64 6.22
C CYS A 366 -1.75 -11.10 7.64
N GLU A 367 -2.67 -11.33 8.58
CA GLU A 367 -2.47 -10.95 9.97
C GLU A 367 -1.35 -11.76 10.63
N LYS A 368 -0.53 -11.11 11.46
CA LYS A 368 0.61 -11.75 12.16
C LYS A 368 0.28 -13.04 12.91
N LYS A 369 -0.98 -13.22 13.34
CA LYS A 369 -1.43 -14.42 14.06
C LYS A 369 -1.49 -15.65 13.14
N THR A 370 -1.90 -15.48 11.89
CA THR A 370 -2.00 -16.55 10.88
C THR A 370 -0.67 -16.81 10.16
N LEU A 371 0.25 -15.85 10.15
CA LEU A 371 1.53 -15.95 9.45
C LEU A 371 2.61 -16.78 10.16
N LYS A 372 2.45 -17.07 11.46
CA LYS A 372 3.43 -17.87 12.23
C LYS A 372 3.69 -19.25 11.62
N GLU A 373 2.73 -19.78 10.87
CA GLU A 373 2.80 -21.10 10.23
C GLU A 373 3.49 -21.07 8.86
N LEU A 374 3.61 -19.89 8.23
CA LEU A 374 4.07 -19.75 6.83
C LEU A 374 5.51 -19.27 6.69
N ALA A 375 6.19 -18.92 7.80
CA ALA A 375 7.56 -18.42 7.82
C ALA A 375 7.82 -17.21 6.87
N ILE A 376 6.77 -16.47 6.51
CA ILE A 376 6.83 -15.24 5.73
C ILE A 376 6.46 -14.02 6.61
N SER A 377 7.02 -12.87 6.27
CA SER A 377 6.66 -11.59 6.88
C SER A 377 5.28 -11.09 6.42
N GLU A 378 4.69 -10.17 7.17
CA GLU A 378 3.42 -9.51 6.79
C GLU A 378 3.55 -8.75 5.46
N SER A 379 4.69 -8.09 5.23
CA SER A 379 5.00 -7.42 3.97
C SER A 379 5.10 -8.40 2.79
N GLU A 380 5.72 -9.57 2.99
CA GLU A 380 5.79 -10.60 1.95
C GLU A 380 4.41 -11.21 1.67
N CYS A 381 3.59 -11.44 2.71
CA CYS A 381 2.22 -11.89 2.51
C CYS A 381 1.39 -10.88 1.71
N ILE A 382 1.52 -9.58 2.01
CA ILE A 382 0.83 -8.52 1.26
C ILE A 382 1.31 -8.49 -0.19
N SER A 383 2.61 -8.55 -0.43
CA SER A 383 3.17 -8.57 -1.79
C SER A 383 2.69 -9.79 -2.60
N ILE A 384 2.64 -10.98 -2.00
CA ILE A 384 2.26 -12.22 -2.68
C ILE A 384 0.75 -12.31 -2.90
N PHE A 385 -0.05 -12.06 -1.86
CA PHE A 385 -1.49 -12.36 -1.88
C PHE A 385 -2.37 -11.13 -2.05
N LYS A 386 -1.86 -9.93 -1.75
CA LYS A 386 -2.62 -8.66 -1.87
C LYS A 386 -2.19 -7.81 -3.06
N GLU A 387 -1.13 -8.21 -3.77
CA GLU A 387 -0.76 -7.70 -5.10
C GLU A 387 -0.61 -8.82 -6.15
N PRO A 388 -1.63 -9.68 -6.31
CA PRO A 388 -1.52 -10.89 -7.11
C PRO A 388 -1.30 -10.59 -8.60
N LEU A 389 -0.49 -11.44 -9.23
CA LEU A 389 -0.34 -11.54 -10.68
C LEU A 389 -1.08 -12.80 -11.16
N PHE A 390 -2.09 -12.59 -11.99
CA PHE A 390 -2.85 -13.65 -12.64
C PHE A 390 -2.38 -13.81 -14.09
N THR A 391 -2.43 -15.04 -14.56
CA THR A 391 -1.93 -15.41 -15.88
C THR A 391 -2.99 -16.17 -16.66
N CYS A 392 -3.07 -15.90 -17.96
CA CYS A 392 -3.89 -16.69 -18.86
C CYS A 392 -3.26 -16.78 -20.24
N ASN A 393 -3.08 -17.99 -20.75
CA ASN A 393 -2.65 -18.17 -22.13
C ASN A 393 -3.87 -18.11 -23.06
N PHE A 394 -3.72 -17.43 -24.19
CA PHE A 394 -4.76 -17.29 -25.21
C PHE A 394 -4.20 -17.53 -26.62
N ILE A 395 -5.08 -17.92 -27.52
CA ILE A 395 -4.81 -18.11 -28.95
C ILE A 395 -5.88 -17.37 -29.75
N PRO A 396 -5.51 -16.46 -30.66
CA PRO A 396 -6.43 -15.96 -31.67
C PRO A 396 -6.74 -17.11 -32.64
N THR A 397 -7.97 -17.61 -32.63
CA THR A 397 -8.40 -18.72 -33.50
C THR A 397 -8.90 -18.22 -34.84
N LYS A 398 -9.44 -16.98 -34.89
CA LYS A 398 -9.78 -16.27 -36.11
C LYS A 398 -9.23 -14.83 -36.03
N VAL A 399 -8.64 -14.36 -37.11
CA VAL A 399 -8.14 -13.00 -37.34
C VAL A 399 -8.51 -12.64 -38.79
N PRO A 400 -8.85 -11.39 -39.14
CA PRO A 400 -9.25 -11.05 -40.50
C PRO A 400 -8.15 -11.35 -41.52
N ASP A 401 -8.54 -11.74 -42.73
CA ASP A 401 -7.61 -12.05 -43.82
C ASP A 401 -6.89 -10.80 -44.35
N GLU A 402 -7.55 -9.64 -44.27
CA GLU A 402 -7.06 -8.36 -44.71
C GLU A 402 -7.16 -7.30 -43.61
N GLY A 403 -6.24 -6.33 -43.65
CA GLY A 403 -6.25 -5.20 -42.73
C GLY A 403 -5.74 -5.52 -41.33
N LEU A 404 -5.51 -4.45 -40.57
CA LEU A 404 -5.12 -4.51 -39.17
C LEU A 404 -6.38 -4.39 -38.30
N GLN A 405 -6.62 -5.38 -37.45
CA GLN A 405 -7.78 -5.40 -36.55
C GLN A 405 -7.35 -5.03 -35.14
N SER A 406 -8.23 -4.37 -34.39
CA SER A 406 -8.11 -4.28 -32.94
C SER A 406 -9.47 -4.44 -32.28
N ASP A 407 -9.44 -4.86 -31.03
CA ASP A 407 -10.59 -4.84 -30.13
C ASP A 407 -10.05 -4.72 -28.69
N THR A 408 -10.92 -4.72 -27.69
CA THR A 408 -10.57 -4.38 -26.30
C THR A 408 -10.61 -5.62 -25.42
N PHE A 409 -9.54 -5.85 -24.66
CA PHE A 409 -9.57 -6.75 -23.51
C PHE A 409 -10.01 -5.94 -22.29
N VAL A 410 -10.98 -6.46 -21.55
CA VAL A 410 -11.51 -5.79 -20.35
C VAL A 410 -11.26 -6.68 -19.14
N ALA A 411 -10.73 -6.10 -18.07
CA ALA A 411 -10.68 -6.75 -16.77
C ALA A 411 -11.48 -5.92 -15.77
N GLU A 412 -12.34 -6.55 -14.98
CA GLU A 412 -13.13 -5.90 -13.94
C GLU A 412 -12.90 -6.61 -12.61
N GLY A 413 -12.34 -5.88 -11.64
CA GLY A 413 -12.13 -6.36 -10.28
C GLY A 413 -13.14 -5.73 -9.33
N LYS A 414 -13.91 -6.57 -8.62
CA LYS A 414 -14.77 -6.17 -7.49
C LYS A 414 -14.12 -6.63 -6.19
N TYR A 415 -13.90 -5.71 -5.27
CA TYR A 415 -13.13 -6.01 -4.07
C TYR A 415 -13.47 -5.09 -2.90
N THR A 416 -13.16 -5.55 -1.70
CA THR A 416 -13.27 -4.82 -0.44
C THR A 416 -11.92 -4.21 -0.08
N VAL A 417 -11.93 -2.92 0.25
CA VAL A 417 -10.75 -2.15 0.66
C VAL A 417 -10.85 -1.79 2.12
N LYS A 418 -9.73 -1.91 2.84
CA LYS A 418 -9.57 -1.44 4.22
C LYS A 418 -8.64 -0.23 4.25
N VAL A 419 -9.14 0.89 4.79
CA VAL A 419 -8.34 2.10 5.10
C VAL A 419 -8.19 2.18 6.61
N GLU A 420 -6.96 2.34 7.09
CA GLU A 420 -6.66 2.40 8.52
C GLU A 420 -5.87 3.67 8.86
N LYS A 421 -6.24 4.33 9.95
CA LYS A 421 -5.45 5.39 10.59
C LYS A 421 -5.30 5.08 12.06
N LYS A 422 -4.09 5.22 12.58
CA LYS A 422 -3.78 5.00 13.99
C LYS A 422 -3.55 6.33 14.68
N ASN A 423 -3.86 6.39 15.97
CA ASN A 423 -3.49 7.49 16.83
C ASN A 423 -3.14 6.96 18.21
N VAL A 424 -2.31 7.69 18.94
CA VAL A 424 -1.91 7.37 20.31
C VAL A 424 -2.32 8.53 21.20
N PHE A 425 -2.89 8.20 22.35
CA PHE A 425 -3.18 9.19 23.39
C PHE A 425 -2.81 8.64 24.76
N ASP A 426 -2.61 9.55 25.70
CA ASP A 426 -2.20 9.20 27.05
C ASP A 426 -3.39 9.24 28.02
N ILE A 427 -3.56 8.19 28.81
CA ILE A 427 -4.49 8.16 29.95
C ILE A 427 -3.71 8.47 31.22
N ARG A 428 -4.17 9.46 32.00
CA ARG A 428 -3.55 9.84 33.27
C ARG A 428 -4.27 9.18 34.44
N GLY A 429 -3.57 8.28 35.13
CA GLY A 429 -4.00 7.70 36.39
C GLY A 429 -3.90 8.72 37.53
N GLN A 430 -4.81 8.64 38.50
CA GLN A 430 -4.58 9.23 39.81
C GLN A 430 -3.65 8.30 40.59
N LEU A 431 -2.49 8.79 41.02
CA LEU A 431 -1.66 8.09 41.99
C LEU A 431 -2.47 8.00 43.28
N VAL A 432 -2.96 6.81 43.60
CA VAL A 432 -3.46 6.52 44.95
C VAL A 432 -2.20 6.50 45.82
N ALA A 433 -2.00 7.57 46.58
CA ALA A 433 -0.87 7.76 47.48
C ALA A 433 -0.95 6.83 48.69
#